data_AF-A0A0B7BZN5-F1
#
_entry.id   AF-A0A0B7BZN5-F1
#
_cell.length_a   1.000
_cell.length_b   1.000
_cell.length_c   1.000
_cell.angle_alpha   90.00
_cell.angle_beta   90.00
_cell.angle_gamma   90.00
#
_symmetry.space_group_name_H-M   'P 1'
#
loop_
_entity.id
_entity.type
_entity.pdbx_description
1 polymer ?
#
loop_
_entity_poly.entity_id
_entity_poly.type
_entity_poly.pdbx_seq_one_letter_code
_entity_poly.pdbx_strand_id
1 'polypeptide(L)'
;VNWSQHWFEYFPNPPINILGIIENLLAHHDLHLLQHFVKCGITSQIYAWPLLETVFSEVLTQDEWLMLWDNVLSNHPAFLIMSVVAYSICARGPLMKCTEL
;
A
#
# COMPACT_ATOMS: atom_id res chain seq x y z
N VAL A 1 3.11 -17.81 -12.53
CA VAL A 1 2.59 -16.82 -11.56
C VAL A 1 2.98 -15.44 -12.07
N ASN A 2 2.02 -14.54 -12.32
CA ASN A 2 2.29 -13.19 -12.83
C ASN A 2 2.00 -12.16 -11.73
N TRP A 3 3.06 -11.67 -11.08
CA TRP A 3 2.99 -10.73 -9.94
C TRP A 3 2.45 -9.36 -10.33
N SER A 4 2.62 -8.96 -11.58
CA SER A 4 2.38 -7.59 -12.06
C SER A 4 1.35 -7.53 -13.19
N GLN A 5 0.51 -8.56 -13.32
CA GLN A 5 -0.39 -8.72 -14.47
C GLN A 5 -1.25 -7.49 -14.75
N HIS A 6 -1.73 -6.83 -13.70
CA HIS A 6 -2.59 -5.64 -13.79
C HIS A 6 -1.87 -4.32 -13.45
N TRP A 7 -0.57 -4.39 -13.17
CA TRP A 7 0.20 -3.24 -12.69
C TRP A 7 0.43 -2.21 -13.80
N PHE A 8 0.54 -2.66 -15.05
CA PHE A 8 0.82 -1.81 -16.20
C PHE A 8 -0.40 -1.54 -17.08
N GLU A 9 -1.61 -1.90 -16.65
CA GLU A 9 -2.83 -1.73 -17.44
C GLU A 9 -3.09 -0.27 -17.87
N TYR A 10 -2.69 0.68 -17.03
CA TYR A 10 -2.97 2.11 -17.23
C TYR A 10 -1.71 2.95 -17.43
N PHE A 11 -0.55 2.32 -17.64
CA PHE A 11 0.73 3.01 -17.76
C PHE A 11 0.66 4.16 -18.80
N PRO A 12 1.14 5.38 -18.49
CA PRO A 12 1.97 5.76 -17.33
C PRO A 12 1.21 6.08 -16.03
N ASN A 13 -0.12 5.96 -16.01
CA ASN A 13 -0.90 6.23 -14.80
C ASN A 13 -0.78 5.07 -13.79
N PRO A 14 -1.01 5.34 -12.48
CA PRO A 14 -1.05 4.31 -11.45
C PRO A 14 -2.07 3.20 -11.75
N PRO A 15 -1.85 1.96 -11.26
CA PRO A 15 -2.76 0.83 -11.45
C PRO A 15 -4.01 0.98 -10.57
N ILE A 16 -5.00 1.72 -11.05
CA ILE A 16 -6.23 2.08 -10.31
C ILE A 16 -6.93 0.83 -9.73
N ASN A 17 -6.95 -0.28 -10.47
CA ASN A 17 -7.53 -1.55 -10.02
C ASN A 17 -6.83 -2.09 -8.76
N ILE A 18 -5.49 -2.03 -8.72
CA ILE A 18 -4.70 -2.48 -7.56
C ILE A 18 -4.91 -1.54 -6.37
N LEU A 19 -4.96 -0.23 -6.62
CA LEU A 19 -5.23 0.76 -5.59
C LEU A 19 -6.62 0.57 -4.96
N GLY A 20 -7.64 0.27 -5.76
CA GLY A 20 -8.97 -0.08 -5.27
C GLY A 20 -8.98 -1.37 -4.44
N ILE A 21 -8.17 -2.38 -4.79
CA ILE A 21 -7.98 -3.57 -3.95
C ILE A 21 -7.39 -3.19 -2.59
N ILE A 22 -6.39 -2.30 -2.56
CA ILE A 22 -5.77 -1.83 -1.31
C ILE A 22 -6.77 -1.08 -0.44
N GLU A 23 -7.61 -0.21 -1.01
CA GLU A 23 -8.67 0.47 -0.25
C GLU A 23 -9.67 -0.53 0.35
N ASN A 24 -10.10 -1.53 -0.42
CA ASN A 24 -11.01 -2.57 0.07
C ASN A 24 -10.39 -3.39 1.22
N LEU A 25 -9.10 -3.74 1.10
CA LEU A 25 -8.38 -4.46 2.14
C LEU A 25 -8.18 -3.59 3.39
N LEU A 26 -7.86 -2.30 3.22
CA LEU A 26 -7.77 -1.37 4.34
C LEU A 26 -9.14 -1.19 5.01
N ALA A 27 -10.22 -1.08 4.24
CA ALA A 27 -11.59 -1.02 4.78
C ALA A 27 -11.91 -2.26 5.62
N HIS A 28 -11.47 -3.43 5.16
CA HIS A 28 -11.68 -4.70 5.84
C HIS A 28 -10.92 -4.81 7.16
N HIS A 29 -9.68 -4.32 7.22
CA HIS A 29 -8.79 -4.47 8.38
C HIS A 29 -8.80 -3.29 9.35
N ASP A 30 -8.96 -2.06 8.87
CA ASP A 30 -9.07 -0.83 9.68
C ASP A 30 -9.93 0.23 8.98
N LEU A 31 -11.25 0.02 9.05
CA LEU A 31 -12.24 0.95 8.49
C LEU A 31 -12.08 2.38 9.03
N HIS A 32 -11.67 2.53 10.29
CA HIS A 32 -11.54 3.84 10.91
C HIS A 32 -10.39 4.65 10.30
N LEU A 33 -9.26 3.99 10.00
CA LEU A 33 -8.15 4.62 9.29
C LEU A 33 -8.56 5.04 7.87
N LEU A 34 -9.27 4.17 7.14
CA LEU A 34 -9.79 4.54 5.81
C LEU A 34 -10.77 5.71 5.87
N GLN A 35 -11.70 5.72 6.82
CA GLN A 35 -12.64 6.83 7.00
C GLN A 35 -11.92 8.15 7.30
N HIS A 36 -10.84 8.10 8.09
CA HIS A 36 -9.99 9.27 8.33
C HIS A 36 -9.34 9.77 7.04
N PHE A 37 -8.77 8.89 6.23
CA PHE A 37 -8.23 9.23 4.91
C PHE A 37 -9.27 9.89 4.01
N VAL A 38 -10.46 9.29 3.89
CA VAL A 38 -11.56 9.85 3.10
C VAL A 38 -11.96 11.24 3.60
N LYS A 39 -12.07 11.43 4.92
CA LYS A 39 -12.40 12.72 5.53
C LYS A 39 -11.35 13.79 5.22
N CYS A 40 -10.08 13.42 5.16
CA CYS A 40 -8.96 14.31 4.84
C CYS A 40 -8.68 14.43 3.34
N GLY A 41 -9.48 13.79 2.47
CA GLY A 41 -9.24 13.81 1.01
C GLY A 41 -8.01 13.02 0.58
N ILE A 42 -7.49 12.12 1.43
CA ILE A 42 -6.36 11.26 1.14
C ILE A 42 -6.84 10.05 0.33
N THR A 43 -6.30 9.90 -0.88
CA THR A 43 -6.62 8.76 -1.77
C THR A 43 -5.52 7.70 -1.71
N SER A 44 -5.82 6.48 -2.15
CA SER A 44 -4.82 5.41 -2.32
C SER A 44 -3.66 5.77 -3.25
N GLN A 45 -3.83 6.74 -4.16
CA GLN A 45 -2.71 7.28 -4.94
C GLN A 45 -1.69 8.04 -4.07
N ILE A 46 -2.10 8.54 -2.90
CA ILE A 46 -1.23 9.29 -1.99
C ILE A 46 -0.55 8.34 -1.02
N TYR A 47 -1.31 7.47 -0.33
CA TYR A 47 -0.75 6.66 0.76
C TYR A 47 -0.23 5.28 0.32
N ALA A 48 -0.67 4.76 -0.83
CA ALA A 48 -0.36 3.40 -1.25
C ALA A 48 0.49 3.33 -2.53
N TRP A 49 0.21 4.19 -3.52
CA TRP A 49 0.96 4.17 -4.78
C TRP A 49 2.47 4.38 -4.61
N PRO A 50 2.96 5.35 -3.81
CA PRO A 50 4.41 5.54 -3.65
C PRO A 50 5.11 4.28 -3.11
N LEU A 51 4.45 3.55 -2.21
CA LEU A 51 4.97 2.28 -1.66
C LEU A 51 5.08 1.19 -2.74
N LEU A 52 4.10 1.12 -3.64
CA LEU A 52 4.14 0.18 -4.75
C LEU A 52 5.16 0.60 -5.81
N GLU A 53 5.15 1.86 -6.23
CA GLU A 53 5.99 2.41 -7.30
C GLU A 53 7.48 2.14 -7.04
N THR A 54 7.92 2.35 -5.80
CA THR A 54 9.30 2.11 -5.37
C THR A 54 9.51 0.70 -4.83
N VAL A 55 8.43 -0.08 -4.75
CA VAL A 55 8.36 -1.38 -4.08
C VAL A 55 9.04 -1.34 -2.69
N PHE A 56 8.63 -0.36 -1.89
CA PHE A 56 9.13 -0.06 -0.52
C PHE A 56 10.57 0.44 -0.39
N SER A 57 11.34 0.56 -1.48
CA SER A 57 12.77 0.91 -1.38
C SER A 57 13.04 2.31 -0.80
N GLU A 58 12.09 3.24 -0.91
CA GLU A 58 12.24 4.61 -0.39
C GLU A 58 11.80 4.77 1.08
N VAL A 59 11.12 3.78 1.66
CA VAL A 59 10.56 3.88 3.02
C VAL A 59 11.14 2.88 4.02
N LEU A 60 11.83 1.86 3.54
CA LEU A 60 12.50 0.86 4.38
C LEU A 60 14.02 1.03 4.31
N THR A 61 14.71 0.68 5.39
CA THR A 61 16.16 0.47 5.32
C THR A 61 16.49 -0.72 4.42
N GLN A 62 17.74 -0.83 3.95
CA GLN A 62 18.16 -1.94 3.11
C GLN A 62 17.88 -3.31 3.75
N ASP A 63 18.18 -3.47 5.05
CA ASP A 63 17.99 -4.74 5.75
C ASP A 63 16.50 -5.10 5.86
N GLU A 64 15.65 -4.14 6.23
CA GLU A 64 14.19 -4.34 6.30
C GLU A 64 13.58 -4.63 4.92
N TRP A 65 14.07 -3.97 3.88
CA TRP A 65 13.63 -4.18 2.51
C TRP A 65 13.96 -5.59 2.04
N LEU A 66 15.18 -6.07 2.30
CA LEU A 66 15.57 -7.46 1.99
C LEU A 66 14.70 -8.46 2.76
N MET A 67 14.46 -8.25 4.06
CA MET A 67 13.58 -9.10 4.85
C MET A 67 12.13 -9.12 4.33
N LEU A 68 11.60 -7.97 3.89
CA LEU A 68 10.28 -7.89 3.27
C LEU A 68 10.27 -8.73 1.98
N TRP A 69 11.30 -8.60 1.15
CA TRP A 69 11.37 -9.29 -0.14
C TRP A 69 11.59 -10.80 -0.02
N ASP A 70 12.29 -11.28 1.00
CA ASP A 70 12.34 -12.70 1.34
C ASP A 70 10.91 -13.27 1.52
N ASN A 71 10.04 -12.50 2.17
CA ASN A 71 8.64 -12.88 2.35
C ASN A 71 7.81 -12.72 1.09
N VAL A 72 7.98 -11.63 0.34
CA VAL A 72 7.29 -11.41 -0.93
C VAL A 72 7.59 -12.58 -1.87
N LEU A 73 8.85 -12.93 -2.10
CA LEU A 73 9.23 -14.00 -3.04
C LEU A 73 8.82 -15.40 -2.58
N SER A 74 8.71 -15.62 -1.27
CA SER A 74 8.39 -16.93 -0.70
C SER A 74 6.88 -17.18 -0.53
N ASN A 75 6.04 -16.16 -0.68
CA ASN A 75 4.59 -16.26 -0.45
C ASN A 75 3.77 -16.02 -1.73
N HIS A 76 2.45 -16.03 -1.58
CA HIS A 76 1.50 -15.73 -2.66
C HIS A 76 1.69 -14.29 -3.20
N PRO A 77 1.48 -14.01 -4.49
CA PRO A 77 1.55 -12.65 -5.08
C PRO A 77 0.86 -11.53 -4.33
N ALA A 78 -0.28 -11.85 -3.71
CA ALA A 78 -1.04 -10.92 -2.89
C ALA A 78 -0.29 -10.41 -1.65
N PHE A 79 0.80 -11.07 -1.23
CA PHE A 79 1.58 -10.68 -0.06
C PHE A 79 2.09 -9.24 -0.18
N LEU A 80 2.58 -8.83 -1.36
CA LEU A 80 3.03 -7.45 -1.58
C LEU A 80 1.91 -6.43 -1.35
N ILE A 81 0.70 -6.72 -1.86
CA ILE A 81 -0.48 -5.87 -1.66
C ILE A 81 -0.88 -5.81 -0.18
N MET A 82 -0.83 -6.95 0.52
CA MET A 82 -1.07 -7.01 1.96
C MET A 82 -0.03 -6.22 2.76
N SER A 83 1.24 -6.22 2.35
CA SER A 83 2.29 -5.43 2.99
C SER A 83 2.03 -3.94 2.89
N VAL A 84 1.45 -3.44 1.79
CA VAL A 84 1.06 -2.02 1.65
C VAL A 84 -0.01 -1.65 2.66
N VAL A 85 -1.04 -2.48 2.80
CA VAL A 85 -2.12 -2.27 3.79
C VAL A 85 -1.55 -2.34 5.22
N ALA A 86 -0.71 -3.33 5.50
CA ALA A 86 -0.08 -3.51 6.80
C ALA A 86 0.79 -2.31 7.18
N TYR A 87 1.55 -1.74 6.23
CA TYR A 87 2.37 -0.56 6.47
C TYR A 87 1.54 0.63 6.96
N SER A 88 0.40 0.92 6.31
CA SER A 88 -0.51 1.98 6.76
C SER A 88 -1.08 1.72 8.16
N ILE A 89 -1.45 0.47 8.47
CA ILE A 89 -1.98 0.09 9.78
C ILE A 89 -0.90 0.19 10.87
N CYS A 90 0.34 -0.23 10.59
CA CYS A 90 1.46 -0.06 11.50
C CYS A 90 1.74 1.41 11.82
N ALA A 91 1.55 2.30 10.85
CA ALA A 91 1.69 3.75 11.01
C ALA A 91 0.39 4.45 11.47
N ARG A 92 -0.65 3.72 11.88
CA ARG A 92 -1.96 4.29 12.24
C ARG A 92 -1.88 5.42 13.26
N GLY A 93 -1.07 5.26 14.31
CA GLY A 93 -0.96 6.23 15.40
C GLY A 93 -0.67 7.66 14.92
N PRO A 94 0.43 7.91 14.20
CA PRO A 94 0.70 9.22 13.60
C PRO A 94 -0.30 9.59 12.48
N LEU A 95 -0.69 8.65 11.61
CA LEU A 95 -1.60 8.94 10.49
C LEU A 95 -2.97 9.47 10.94
N MET A 96 -3.51 8.96 12.04
CA MET A 96 -4.77 9.45 12.63
C MET A 96 -4.69 10.89 13.17
N LYS A 97 -3.48 11.45 13.35
CA LYS A 97 -3.28 12.83 13.80
C LYS A 97 -3.06 13.79 12.65
N CYS A 98 -2.74 13.30 11.45
CA CYS A 98 -2.58 14.10 10.25
C CYS A 98 -3.96 14.52 9.74
N THR A 99 -4.28 15.82 9.82
CA THR A 99 -5.55 16.37 9.33
C THR A 99 -5.45 17.06 7.98
N GLU A 100 -4.22 17.30 7.52
CA GLU A 100 -3.86 18.01 6.28
C GLU A 100 -2.78 17.21 5.54
N LEU A 101 -2.66 17.47 4.23
CA LEU A 101 -1.67 16.87 3.32
C LEU A 101 -0.28 17.48 3.50
#